data_AF-X1VQN4-F1
#
_entry.id   AF-X1VQN4-F1
#
_cell.length_a   1.000
_cell.length_b   1.000
_cell.length_c   1.000
_cell.angle_alpha   90.00
_cell.angle_beta   90.00
_cell.angle_gamma   90.00
#
_symmetry.space_group_name_H-M   'P 1'
#
loop_
_entity.id
_entity.type
_entity.pdbx_description
1 polymer ?
#
loop_
_entity_poly.entity_id
_entity_poly.type
_entity_poly.pdbx_seq_one_letter_code
_entity_poly.pdbx_strand_id
1 'polypeptide(L)'
;DTDWQYRRVITIDPSKVSSDQTDFPVVIDLTDSGLTSKAQADGDDFVFTDEGNVKLDHEIELYDNTTGHLIAWINVPYLSSTIETILYMYYGNPVASNQENPMTVWDTSYKLVLHLSETHECRMWGMIAESLPHDVVLDHLIYDTSSLKVLGGSNDDGWGLVYYNSSEPHVLRGPLPAVGLKVA
;
A
#
# COMPACT_ATOMS: atom_id res chain seq x y z
N ASP A 1 -17.70 -13.21 11.27
CA ASP A 1 -16.94 -13.49 12.48
C ASP A 1 -17.36 -12.48 13.55
N THR A 2 -17.59 -12.89 14.79
CA THR A 2 -17.98 -11.99 15.89
C THR A 2 -16.79 -11.41 16.63
N ASP A 3 -15.58 -11.89 16.34
CA ASP A 3 -14.37 -11.48 17.05
C ASP A 3 -13.89 -10.09 16.63
N TRP A 4 -14.29 -9.63 15.43
CA TRP A 4 -14.11 -8.25 14.98
C TRP A 4 -15.28 -7.37 15.44
N GLN A 5 -15.01 -6.50 16.42
CA GLN A 5 -16.02 -5.72 17.13
C GLN A 5 -16.48 -4.48 16.36
N TYR A 6 -15.67 -3.99 15.44
CA TYR A 6 -15.92 -2.74 14.72
C TYR A 6 -15.81 -2.94 13.22
N ARG A 7 -16.60 -2.15 12.49
CA ARG A 7 -16.60 -2.11 11.04
C ARG A 7 -16.75 -0.67 10.57
N ARG A 8 -15.94 -0.28 9.60
CA ARG A 8 -16.02 0.99 8.87
C ARG A 8 -16.32 0.71 7.41
N VAL A 9 -17.17 1.55 6.81
CA VAL A 9 -17.42 1.54 5.37
C VAL A 9 -16.41 2.45 4.69
N ILE A 10 -15.84 1.98 3.58
CA ILE A 10 -14.97 2.75 2.69
C ILE A 10 -15.69 2.78 1.34
N THR A 11 -15.95 3.99 0.84
CA THR A 11 -16.59 4.19 -0.47
C THR A 11 -15.57 4.82 -1.39
N ILE A 12 -15.28 4.15 -2.51
CA ILE A 12 -14.41 4.69 -3.55
C ILE A 12 -15.29 5.38 -4.59
N ASP A 13 -15.05 6.67 -4.76
CA ASP A 13 -15.75 7.52 -5.74
C ASP A 13 -15.31 7.15 -7.17
N PRO A 14 -16.24 6.71 -8.05
CA PRO A 14 -15.92 6.35 -9.42
C PRO A 14 -15.34 7.52 -10.23
N SER A 15 -15.60 8.78 -9.84
CA SER A 15 -15.05 9.96 -10.51
C SER A 15 -13.52 10.05 -10.42
N LYS A 16 -12.91 9.32 -9.49
CA LYS A 16 -11.45 9.23 -9.28
C LYS A 16 -10.82 8.07 -10.04
N VAL A 17 -11.62 7.28 -10.73
CA VAL A 17 -11.21 6.10 -11.47
C VAL A 17 -11.37 6.40 -12.96
N SER A 18 -10.25 6.55 -13.67
CA SER A 18 -10.27 7.00 -15.08
C SER A 18 -10.89 5.98 -16.04
N SER A 19 -10.79 4.69 -15.71
CA SER A 19 -11.36 3.56 -16.45
C SER A 19 -11.48 2.35 -15.52
N ASP A 20 -12.40 1.44 -15.80
CA ASP A 20 -12.56 0.22 -15.00
C ASP A 20 -11.21 -0.52 -14.87
N GLN A 21 -10.89 -0.96 -13.65
CA GLN A 21 -9.68 -1.72 -13.35
C GLN A 21 -10.03 -3.10 -12.77
N THR A 22 -9.14 -4.06 -12.99
CA THR A 22 -9.20 -5.42 -12.43
C THR A 22 -7.94 -5.70 -11.64
N ASP A 23 -8.09 -6.36 -10.49
CA ASP A 23 -6.97 -6.72 -9.59
C ASP A 23 -6.04 -5.53 -9.33
N PHE A 24 -6.63 -4.40 -8.90
CA PHE A 24 -5.93 -3.13 -8.78
C PHE A 24 -5.71 -2.74 -7.31
N PRO A 25 -4.45 -2.54 -6.88
CA PRO A 25 -4.13 -2.01 -5.56
C PRO A 25 -4.61 -0.56 -5.40
N VAL A 26 -5.56 -0.35 -4.50
CA VAL A 26 -6.05 0.97 -4.11
C VAL A 26 -5.44 1.36 -2.77
N VAL A 27 -4.90 2.57 -2.69
CA VAL A 27 -4.45 3.16 -1.43
C VAL A 27 -5.61 3.82 -0.69
N ILE A 28 -5.71 3.53 0.60
CA ILE A 28 -6.59 4.20 1.54
C ILE A 28 -5.72 4.94 2.55
N ASP A 29 -5.83 6.26 2.54
CA ASP A 29 -5.17 7.18 3.48
C ASP A 29 -6.26 7.88 4.30
N LEU A 30 -6.42 7.47 5.56
CA LEU A 30 -7.45 8.02 6.44
C LEU A 30 -6.94 8.26 7.86
N THR A 31 -7.55 9.22 8.53
CA THR A 31 -7.36 9.43 9.97
C THR A 31 -8.70 9.24 10.67
N ASP A 32 -8.72 8.35 11.67
CA ASP A 32 -9.91 8.07 12.48
C ASP A 32 -9.52 7.83 13.94
N SER A 33 -9.94 8.74 14.81
CA SER A 33 -9.71 8.64 16.26
C SER A 33 -10.32 7.37 16.87
N GLY A 34 -11.32 6.77 16.21
CA GLY A 34 -11.86 5.47 16.59
C GLY A 34 -10.82 4.35 16.54
N LEU A 35 -9.80 4.44 15.68
CA LEU A 35 -8.77 3.40 15.57
C LEU A 35 -7.84 3.39 16.78
N THR A 36 -7.57 4.55 17.39
CA THR A 36 -6.58 4.73 18.47
C THR A 36 -6.80 3.84 19.71
N SER A 37 -8.05 3.49 19.99
CA SER A 37 -8.43 2.74 21.20
C SER A 37 -9.12 1.41 20.90
N LYS A 38 -9.34 1.11 19.62
CA LYS A 38 -10.16 -0.02 19.19
C LYS A 38 -9.42 -1.02 18.31
N ALA A 39 -8.41 -0.61 17.57
CA ALA A 39 -7.54 -1.54 16.84
C ALA A 39 -6.37 -1.98 17.73
N GLN A 40 -5.69 -3.07 17.37
CA GLN A 40 -4.44 -3.45 18.02
C GLN A 40 -3.37 -2.38 17.76
N ALA A 41 -2.45 -2.21 18.70
CA ALA A 41 -1.44 -1.16 18.64
C ALA A 41 -0.45 -1.33 17.47
N ASP A 42 -0.28 -2.56 16.98
CA ASP A 42 0.53 -2.95 15.82
C ASP A 42 -0.28 -2.99 14.50
N GLY A 43 -1.60 -2.89 14.55
CA GLY A 43 -2.48 -2.93 13.38
C GLY A 43 -2.74 -4.33 12.82
N ASP A 44 -2.32 -5.39 13.50
CA ASP A 44 -2.44 -6.78 13.00
C ASP A 44 -3.89 -7.22 12.77
N ASP A 45 -4.87 -6.52 13.37
CA ASP A 45 -6.28 -6.88 13.32
C ASP A 45 -7.09 -6.18 12.21
N PHE A 46 -6.47 -5.42 11.32
CA PHE A 46 -7.17 -4.85 10.16
C PHE A 46 -7.52 -5.91 9.12
N VAL A 47 -8.79 -5.98 8.73
CA VAL A 47 -9.27 -6.86 7.65
C VAL A 47 -10.11 -6.04 6.69
N PHE A 48 -9.82 -6.13 5.40
CA PHE A 48 -10.60 -5.50 4.35
C PHE A 48 -11.43 -6.54 3.61
N THR A 49 -12.68 -6.21 3.30
CA THR A 49 -13.55 -7.04 2.48
C THR A 49 -14.28 -6.23 1.42
N ASP A 50 -14.72 -6.90 0.36
CA ASP A 50 -15.73 -6.35 -0.55
C ASP A 50 -17.15 -6.39 0.07
N GLU A 51 -18.14 -5.95 -0.69
CA GLU A 51 -19.56 -5.99 -0.29
C GLU A 51 -20.09 -7.42 -0.07
N GLY A 52 -19.50 -8.39 -0.76
CA GLY A 52 -19.79 -9.82 -0.64
C GLY A 52 -19.18 -10.49 0.60
N ASN A 53 -18.41 -9.74 1.41
CA ASN A 53 -17.60 -10.25 2.53
C ASN A 53 -16.45 -11.17 2.10
N VAL A 54 -15.96 -11.02 0.87
CA VAL A 54 -14.72 -11.66 0.43
C VAL A 54 -13.54 -10.87 0.99
N LYS A 55 -12.64 -11.53 1.73
CA LYS A 55 -11.42 -10.91 2.27
C LYS A 55 -10.53 -10.47 1.10
N LEU A 56 -10.05 -9.24 1.18
CA LEU A 56 -9.10 -8.65 0.23
C LEU A 56 -7.70 -8.68 0.81
N ASP A 57 -6.72 -9.00 -0.04
CA ASP A 57 -5.32 -8.89 0.31
C ASP A 57 -4.94 -7.43 0.48
N HIS A 58 -4.13 -7.15 1.50
CA HIS A 58 -3.72 -5.79 1.82
C HIS A 58 -2.32 -5.74 2.40
N GLU A 59 -1.76 -4.54 2.40
CA GLU A 59 -0.53 -4.15 3.07
C GLU A 59 -0.79 -2.86 3.84
N ILE A 60 -0.34 -2.80 5.09
CA ILE A 60 -0.33 -1.59 5.90
C ILE A 60 1.01 -0.89 5.67
N GLU A 61 0.96 0.27 5.01
CA GLU A 61 2.15 1.10 4.83
C GLU A 61 2.47 1.90 6.10
N LEU A 62 1.43 2.40 6.78
CA LEU A 62 1.54 3.13 8.03
C LEU A 62 0.30 2.87 8.87
N TYR A 63 0.51 2.58 10.15
CA TYR A 63 -0.53 2.78 11.16
C TYR A 63 0.06 3.48 12.39
N ASP A 64 -0.44 4.69 12.66
CA ASP A 64 -0.15 5.43 13.89
C ASP A 64 -1.33 5.26 14.86
N ASN A 65 -1.15 4.40 15.85
CA ASN A 65 -2.15 4.13 16.88
C ASN A 65 -2.45 5.33 17.80
N THR A 66 -1.61 6.36 17.81
CA THR A 66 -1.81 7.54 18.67
C THR A 66 -2.74 8.54 18.00
N THR A 67 -2.62 8.71 16.68
CA THR A 67 -3.47 9.63 15.90
C THR A 67 -4.64 8.92 15.22
N GLY A 68 -4.54 7.61 15.01
CA GLY A 68 -5.48 6.82 14.22
C GLY A 68 -5.28 7.02 12.71
N HIS A 69 -4.08 7.42 12.28
CA HIS A 69 -3.71 7.56 10.88
C HIS A 69 -3.35 6.19 10.31
N LEU A 70 -4.05 5.77 9.25
CA LEU A 70 -3.85 4.52 8.54
C LEU A 70 -3.61 4.81 7.06
N ILE A 71 -2.51 4.28 6.52
CA ILE A 71 -2.24 4.18 5.10
C ILE A 71 -2.13 2.70 4.77
N ALA A 72 -3.04 2.19 3.95
CA ALA A 72 -3.06 0.79 3.53
C ALA A 72 -3.32 0.65 2.03
N TRP A 73 -2.67 -0.33 1.42
CA TRP A 73 -2.88 -0.76 0.04
C TRP A 73 -3.75 -2.01 0.03
N ILE A 74 -4.82 -2.00 -0.75
CA ILE A 74 -5.81 -3.07 -0.79
C ILE A 74 -5.98 -3.52 -2.23
N ASN A 75 -5.79 -4.80 -2.51
CA ASN A 75 -6.04 -5.34 -3.84
C ASN A 75 -7.55 -5.46 -4.08
N VAL A 76 -8.09 -4.61 -4.96
CA VAL A 76 -9.51 -4.57 -5.29
C VAL A 76 -9.76 -5.35 -6.59
N PRO A 77 -10.52 -6.47 -6.57
CA PRO A 77 -10.69 -7.33 -7.74
C PRO A 77 -11.34 -6.63 -8.93
N TYR A 78 -12.25 -5.69 -8.65
CA TYR A 78 -12.89 -4.87 -9.66
C TYR A 78 -13.18 -3.48 -9.12
N LEU A 79 -12.68 -2.46 -9.82
CA LEU A 79 -12.87 -1.06 -9.49
C LEU A 79 -13.55 -0.37 -10.66
N SER A 80 -14.77 0.14 -10.46
CA SER A 80 -15.52 0.78 -11.56
C SER A 80 -15.25 2.27 -11.68
N SER A 81 -15.23 2.77 -12.92
CA SER A 81 -15.23 4.21 -13.24
C SER A 81 -16.63 4.83 -13.33
N THR A 82 -17.69 4.06 -13.10
CA THR A 82 -19.08 4.55 -13.25
C THR A 82 -19.98 4.28 -12.04
N ILE A 83 -19.59 3.35 -11.17
CA ILE A 83 -20.37 2.96 -9.98
C ILE A 83 -19.44 2.99 -8.77
N GLU A 84 -19.98 3.42 -7.63
CA GLU A 84 -19.26 3.37 -6.35
C GLU A 84 -18.79 1.95 -6.03
N THR A 85 -17.55 1.84 -5.59
CA THR A 85 -17.02 0.57 -5.05
C THR A 85 -17.04 0.66 -3.52
N ILE A 86 -17.74 -0.27 -2.88
CA ILE A 86 -17.90 -0.30 -1.43
C ILE A 86 -17.00 -1.40 -0.86
N LEU A 87 -16.16 -1.01 0.08
CA LEU A 87 -15.32 -1.91 0.88
C LEU A 87 -15.70 -1.78 2.36
N TYR A 88 -15.41 -2.82 3.13
CA TYR A 88 -15.53 -2.81 4.58
C TYR A 88 -14.17 -3.05 5.23
N MET A 89 -13.84 -2.22 6.22
CA MET A 89 -12.69 -2.43 7.09
C MET A 89 -13.18 -2.90 8.46
N TYR A 90 -12.78 -4.09 8.85
CA TYR A 90 -13.03 -4.68 10.16
C TYR A 90 -11.80 -4.50 11.05
N TYR A 91 -12.03 -4.22 12.33
CA TYR A 91 -11.00 -4.13 13.38
C TYR A 91 -11.61 -4.38 14.77
N GLY A 92 -10.78 -4.42 15.80
CA GLY A 92 -11.17 -4.70 17.19
C GLY A 92 -11.14 -6.15 17.59
N ASN A 93 -10.26 -6.94 16.97
CA ASN A 93 -9.97 -8.30 17.42
C ASN A 93 -8.64 -8.31 18.18
N PRO A 94 -8.63 -8.34 19.53
CA PRO A 94 -7.41 -8.21 20.34
C PRO A 94 -6.50 -9.44 20.32
N VAL A 95 -6.93 -10.55 19.68
CA VAL A 95 -6.16 -11.79 19.59
C VAL A 95 -5.87 -12.19 18.14
N ALA A 96 -6.19 -11.33 17.17
CA ALA A 96 -5.86 -11.57 15.78
C ALA A 96 -4.34 -11.57 15.59
N SER A 97 -3.83 -12.52 14.80
CA SER A 97 -2.50 -12.42 14.20
C SER A 97 -2.54 -11.50 12.99
N ASN A 98 -1.37 -11.04 12.52
CA ASN A 98 -1.23 -10.28 11.27
C ASN A 98 -2.12 -10.83 10.13
N GLN A 99 -2.93 -9.94 9.57
CA GLN A 99 -3.90 -10.20 8.51
C GLN A 99 -3.46 -9.77 7.12
N GLU A 100 -2.33 -9.07 6.99
CA GLU A 100 -1.75 -8.58 5.75
C GLU A 100 -1.31 -9.73 4.83
N ASN A 101 -1.26 -9.45 3.53
CA ASN A 101 -0.66 -10.33 2.53
C ASN A 101 0.00 -9.48 1.42
N PRO A 102 1.11 -8.78 1.73
CA PRO A 102 1.73 -7.83 0.79
C PRO A 102 2.19 -8.49 -0.52
N MET A 103 2.55 -9.77 -0.47
CA MET A 103 2.98 -10.54 -1.65
C MET A 103 1.87 -10.66 -2.71
N THR A 104 0.61 -10.70 -2.28
CA THR A 104 -0.53 -10.84 -3.21
C THR A 104 -1.10 -9.47 -3.61
N VAL A 105 -0.83 -8.42 -2.83
CA VAL A 105 -1.09 -7.04 -3.25
C VAL A 105 -0.20 -6.64 -4.42
N TRP A 106 1.09 -6.98 -4.34
CA TRP A 106 2.09 -6.62 -5.35
C TRP A 106 2.54 -7.86 -6.12
N ASP A 107 1.66 -8.42 -6.94
CA ASP A 107 1.97 -9.63 -7.69
C ASP A 107 3.23 -9.50 -8.60
N THR A 108 3.69 -10.63 -9.15
CA THR A 108 4.90 -10.65 -10.01
C THR A 108 4.77 -9.92 -11.35
N SER A 109 3.58 -9.43 -11.70
CA SER A 109 3.35 -8.63 -12.91
C SER A 109 3.85 -7.19 -12.71
N TYR A 110 3.88 -6.70 -11.47
CA TYR A 110 4.52 -5.45 -11.10
C TYR A 110 6.05 -5.61 -11.15
N LYS A 111 6.68 -5.05 -12.19
CA LYS A 111 8.14 -5.12 -12.38
C LYS A 111 8.92 -4.11 -11.54
N LEU A 112 8.24 -3.08 -11.05
CA LEU A 112 8.76 -2.06 -10.15
C LEU A 112 7.57 -1.30 -9.55
N VAL A 113 7.49 -1.24 -8.21
CA VAL A 113 6.53 -0.39 -7.49
C VAL A 113 7.34 0.66 -6.75
N LEU A 114 6.99 1.92 -6.98
CA LEU A 114 7.63 3.08 -6.39
C LEU A 114 6.57 3.88 -5.67
N HIS A 115 6.69 3.96 -4.35
CA HIS A 115 5.91 4.89 -3.55
C HIS A 115 6.73 6.17 -3.50
N LEU A 116 6.26 7.22 -4.19
CA LEU A 116 6.88 8.54 -4.22
C LEU A 116 5.87 9.56 -3.70
N SER A 117 6.24 10.31 -2.66
CA SER A 117 5.48 11.49 -2.26
C SER A 117 6.12 12.72 -2.90
N GLU A 118 5.32 13.49 -3.63
CA GLU A 118 5.75 14.57 -4.53
C GLU A 118 5.57 15.98 -3.93
N THR A 119 5.62 16.14 -2.61
CA THR A 119 5.56 17.47 -1.98
C THR A 119 6.72 18.38 -2.40
N HIS A 120 7.80 17.79 -2.91
CA HIS A 120 8.93 18.47 -3.54
C HIS A 120 9.20 17.87 -4.92
N GLU A 121 9.72 18.67 -5.89
CA GLU A 121 10.03 18.23 -7.26
C GLU A 121 11.13 17.15 -7.30
N CYS A 122 10.83 15.92 -6.89
CA CYS A 122 11.67 14.77 -7.13
C CYS A 122 11.44 14.29 -8.57
N ARG A 123 12.21 14.86 -9.51
CA ARG A 123 12.28 14.32 -10.88
C ARG A 123 13.07 13.02 -10.86
N MET A 124 12.38 11.90 -10.68
CA MET A 124 13.00 10.60 -10.85
C MET A 124 13.03 10.21 -12.33
N TRP A 125 14.23 10.01 -12.86
CA TRP A 125 14.44 9.45 -14.19
C TRP A 125 14.73 7.95 -14.05
N GLY A 126 13.74 7.11 -14.28
CA GLY A 126 13.92 5.66 -14.43
C GLY A 126 14.04 5.30 -15.91
N MET A 127 15.23 4.94 -16.39
CA MET A 127 15.38 4.28 -17.69
C MET A 127 15.31 2.77 -17.48
N ILE A 128 14.13 2.19 -17.69
CA ILE A 128 14.00 0.73 -17.77
C ILE A 128 14.20 0.37 -19.25
N ALA A 129 15.40 -0.07 -19.61
CA ALA A 129 15.62 -0.67 -20.92
C ALA A 129 15.25 -2.16 -20.85
N GLU A 130 14.41 -2.63 -21.78
CA GLU A 130 13.92 -4.02 -21.85
C GLU A 130 15.04 -5.07 -21.98
N SER A 131 16.28 -4.64 -22.24
CA SER A 131 17.45 -5.49 -22.48
C SER A 131 18.50 -5.47 -21.37
N LEU A 132 18.26 -4.79 -20.24
CA LEU A 132 19.21 -4.80 -19.13
C LEU A 132 19.03 -6.05 -18.26
N PRO A 133 20.13 -6.76 -17.92
CA PRO A 133 20.10 -7.82 -16.93
C PRO A 133 19.52 -7.32 -15.60
N HIS A 134 18.71 -8.16 -14.95
CA HIS A 134 18.00 -7.82 -13.72
C HIS A 134 18.93 -7.40 -12.56
N ASP A 135 20.08 -8.06 -12.44
CA ASP A 135 21.14 -7.74 -11.49
C ASP A 135 21.73 -6.34 -11.69
N VAL A 136 21.88 -5.88 -12.93
CA VAL A 136 22.36 -4.53 -13.25
C VAL A 136 21.35 -3.46 -12.84
N VAL A 137 20.05 -3.72 -13.04
CA VAL A 137 18.98 -2.79 -12.63
C VAL A 137 18.92 -2.67 -11.11
N LEU A 138 19.01 -3.80 -10.39
CA LEU A 138 19.04 -3.80 -8.93
C LEU A 138 20.27 -3.08 -8.37
N ASP A 139 21.45 -3.31 -8.95
CA ASP A 139 22.68 -2.68 -8.49
C ASP A 139 22.61 -1.15 -8.57
N HIS A 140 22.14 -0.63 -9.71
CA HIS A 140 21.95 0.82 -9.88
C HIS A 140 20.84 1.40 -8.98
N LEU A 141 19.74 0.68 -8.76
CA LEU A 141 18.61 1.17 -7.94
C LEU A 141 18.87 1.07 -6.43
N ILE A 142 19.77 0.20 -5.96
CA ILE A 142 19.94 -0.12 -4.54
C ILE A 142 21.35 0.20 -4.02
N TYR A 143 22.39 -0.09 -4.79
CA TYR A 143 23.77 -0.09 -4.28
C TYR A 143 24.63 1.05 -4.83
N ASP A 144 24.24 1.68 -5.94
CA ASP A 144 24.95 2.85 -6.46
C ASP A 144 24.87 4.04 -5.48
N THR A 145 25.89 4.88 -5.51
CA THR A 145 25.98 6.15 -4.79
C THR A 145 24.90 7.16 -5.18
N SER A 146 24.33 7.05 -6.38
CA SER A 146 23.15 7.82 -6.83
C SER A 146 21.87 6.97 -6.90
N SER A 147 21.82 5.86 -6.16
CA SER A 147 20.68 4.95 -6.15
C SER A 147 19.45 5.53 -5.46
N LEU A 148 18.28 4.94 -5.72
CA LEU A 148 17.03 5.32 -5.04
C LEU A 148 17.14 5.16 -3.52
N LYS A 149 17.81 4.10 -3.06
CA LYS A 149 18.06 3.87 -1.63
C LYS A 149 18.89 4.98 -0.98
N VAL A 150 19.95 5.43 -1.66
CA VAL A 150 20.85 6.47 -1.13
C VAL A 150 20.20 7.85 -1.21
N LEU A 151 19.58 8.18 -2.34
CA LEU A 151 18.93 9.48 -2.56
C LEU A 151 17.64 9.63 -1.74
N GLY A 152 16.90 8.54 -1.55
CA GLY A 152 15.70 8.51 -0.70
C GLY A 152 15.99 8.72 0.79
N GLY A 153 17.22 8.46 1.25
CA GLY A 153 17.61 8.69 2.65
C GLY A 153 17.57 10.16 3.09
N SER A 154 17.65 11.09 2.13
CA SER A 154 17.47 12.53 2.35
C SER A 154 16.08 13.04 1.95
N ASN A 155 15.17 12.15 1.54
CA ASN A 155 13.81 12.52 1.19
C ASN A 155 12.94 12.51 2.46
N ASP A 156 12.52 13.71 2.89
CA ASP A 156 11.58 13.90 3.99
C ASP A 156 10.19 13.29 3.69
N ASP A 157 9.95 12.95 2.42
CA ASP A 157 8.68 12.41 1.95
C ASP A 157 8.66 10.86 1.88
N GLY A 158 9.76 10.20 2.28
CA GLY A 158 9.82 8.74 2.31
C GLY A 158 10.17 8.08 0.97
N TRP A 159 10.41 6.76 1.02
CA TRP A 159 10.61 5.94 -0.18
C TRP A 159 10.33 4.46 0.11
N GLY A 160 9.89 3.72 -0.90
CA GLY A 160 9.73 2.27 -0.85
C GLY A 160 10.14 1.63 -2.17
N LEU A 161 10.84 0.50 -2.11
CA LEU A 161 11.22 -0.32 -3.25
C LEU A 161 10.91 -1.79 -2.94
N VAL A 162 10.10 -2.42 -3.80
CA VAL A 162 9.90 -3.87 -3.82
C VAL A 162 10.55 -4.42 -5.08
N TYR A 163 11.35 -5.49 -4.93
CA TYR A 163 11.97 -6.16 -6.07
C TYR A 163 12.05 -7.68 -5.89
N TYR A 164 12.14 -8.40 -7.01
CA TYR A 164 12.11 -9.87 -7.05
C TYR A 164 13.41 -10.44 -7.62
N ASN A 165 14.31 -10.96 -6.78
CA ASN A 165 15.46 -11.76 -7.24
C ASN A 165 15.15 -13.27 -7.32
N SER A 166 13.96 -13.67 -6.85
CA SER A 166 13.42 -15.03 -6.83
C SER A 166 11.89 -14.95 -6.70
N SER A 167 11.21 -16.01 -6.24
CA SER A 167 9.77 -15.99 -5.94
C SER A 167 9.41 -15.16 -4.70
N GLU A 168 10.39 -14.83 -3.86
CA GLU A 168 10.20 -14.04 -2.64
C GLU A 168 10.54 -12.56 -2.90
N PRO A 169 9.65 -11.61 -2.54
CA PRO A 169 9.92 -10.19 -2.70
C PRO A 169 10.89 -9.68 -1.63
N HIS A 170 11.77 -8.78 -2.05
CA HIS A 170 12.63 -7.99 -1.16
C HIS A 170 12.05 -6.59 -1.04
N VAL A 171 11.75 -6.19 0.20
CA VAL A 171 11.15 -4.89 0.50
C VAL A 171 12.20 -4.00 1.18
N LEU A 172 12.43 -2.81 0.62
CA LEU A 172 13.27 -1.76 1.18
C LEU A 172 12.44 -0.49 1.37
N ARG A 173 12.50 0.12 2.56
CA ARG A 173 11.75 1.35 2.87
C ARG A 173 12.61 2.38 3.60
N GLY A 174 12.31 3.65 3.35
CA GLY A 174 12.79 4.80 4.09
C GLY A 174 12.00 5.05 5.38
N PRO A 175 12.42 6.04 6.19
CA PRO A 175 11.87 6.30 7.53
C PRO A 175 10.48 6.97 7.56
N LEU A 176 9.97 7.47 6.43
CA LEU A 176 8.65 8.10 6.31
C LEU A 176 7.85 7.42 5.19
N PRO A 177 6.51 7.34 5.28
CA PRO A 177 5.68 6.68 4.27
C PRO A 177 5.53 7.57 3.04
N ALA A 178 5.50 6.94 1.87
CA ALA A 178 5.38 7.63 0.62
C ALA A 178 3.90 7.71 0.20
N VAL A 179 3.37 8.92 0.30
CA VAL A 179 1.97 9.29 0.07
C VAL A 179 1.48 8.87 -1.32
N GLY A 180 0.60 7.86 -1.35
CA GLY A 180 -0.17 7.47 -2.53
C GLY A 180 -1.37 8.40 -2.83
N LEU A 181 -1.95 8.26 -4.03
CA LEU A 181 -3.06 9.08 -4.53
C LEU A 181 -4.26 9.09 -3.56
N LYS A 182 -4.58 10.27 -3.01
CA LYS A 182 -5.63 10.45 -2.00
C LYS A 182 -7.04 10.27 -2.58
N VAL A 183 -7.74 9.21 -2.17
CA VAL A 183 -9.20 9.12 -2.30
C VAL A 183 -9.83 9.96 -1.18
N ALA A 184 -10.02 11.26 -1.44
CA ALA A 184 -10.85 12.13 -0.60
C ALA A 184 -12.32 11.68 -0.43
#